data_AF-A0A516NV35-F1
#
_entry.id   AF-A0A516NV35-F1
#
_cell.length_a   1.000
_cell.length_b   1.000
_cell.length_c   1.000
_cell.angle_alpha   90.00
_cell.angle_beta   90.00
_cell.angle_gamma   90.00
#
_symmetry.space_group_name_H-M   'P 1'
#
loop_
_entity.id
_entity.type
_entity.pdbx_description
1 polymer ?
#
loop_
_entity_poly.entity_id
_entity_poly.type
_entity_poly.pdbx_seq_one_letter_code
_entity_poly.pdbx_strand_id
1 'polypeptide(L)'
;MKYGQRGRGFGRPGGWQQADLPDAADASDWFAGRLPSDWFAGPATLEIDRDEIVVIGELPIPPSDAASARPTTRTSKTTAAADGTEAAAETGSATGSEVGDGDPTAVGADAATSGTARPADVPRATRDGLVARFRETTRPARMQIAAEAQHRYGRTVSWGVRVGDERIMFTHVAAPVMTRLRQPERKVLDTLVDAGVARSRSDALAWTVKLAGQHAEAWLAELRAAMRKVDELRAEGPRDL
;
A
#
# COMPACT_ATOMS: atom_id res chain seq x y z
N MET A 1 -41.44 -29.89 54.31
CA MET A 1 -40.15 -29.83 53.58
C MET A 1 -40.40 -30.24 52.13
N LYS A 2 -40.23 -29.40 51.09
CA LYS A 2 -38.95 -28.91 50.50
C LYS A 2 -38.15 -30.08 49.90
N TYR A 3 -37.79 -30.18 48.61
CA TYR A 3 -37.87 -29.32 47.42
C TYR A 3 -37.91 -30.21 46.16
N GLY A 4 -38.54 -29.72 45.09
CA GLY A 4 -38.59 -30.36 43.78
C GLY A 4 -37.24 -30.37 43.05
N GLN A 5 -36.97 -31.49 42.38
CA GLN A 5 -35.88 -31.65 41.43
C GLN A 5 -36.21 -30.88 40.14
N ARG A 6 -35.62 -29.70 40.00
CA ARG A 6 -35.40 -29.02 38.71
C ARG A 6 -33.90 -28.99 38.44
N GLY A 7 -33.44 -29.77 37.48
CA GLY A 7 -32.15 -29.57 36.78
C GLY A 7 -32.41 -29.87 35.30
N ARG A 8 -32.93 -28.93 34.51
CA ARG A 8 -32.29 -27.76 33.89
C ARG A 8 -31.13 -28.17 32.96
N GLY A 9 -31.44 -28.03 31.67
CA GLY A 9 -30.67 -28.44 30.48
C GLY A 9 -29.15 -28.26 30.51
N PHE A 10 -28.47 -29.31 30.06
CA PHE A 10 -27.11 -29.25 29.55
C PHE A 10 -27.17 -28.84 28.07
N GLY A 11 -27.00 -27.55 27.85
CA GLY A 11 -26.96 -26.93 26.54
C GLY A 11 -26.91 -25.44 26.79
N ARG A 12 -25.72 -24.92 27.10
CA ARG A 12 -25.50 -23.47 27.10
C ARG A 12 -25.26 -23.07 25.63
N PRO A 13 -26.19 -22.39 24.95
CA PRO A 13 -25.88 -21.72 23.70
C PRO A 13 -25.19 -20.41 24.10
N GLY A 14 -23.87 -20.46 24.24
CA GLY A 14 -23.08 -19.35 24.77
C GLY A 14 -21.80 -19.13 23.98
N GLY A 15 -21.84 -19.38 22.67
CA GLY A 15 -20.81 -18.94 21.76
C GLY A 15 -21.00 -17.44 21.51
N TRP A 16 -20.05 -16.62 21.95
CA TRP A 16 -19.79 -15.34 21.27
C TRP A 16 -19.16 -15.60 19.89
N GLN A 17 -19.68 -16.60 19.17
CA GLN A 17 -19.51 -16.72 17.72
C GLN A 17 -20.34 -15.59 17.14
N GLN A 18 -19.75 -14.40 17.24
CA GLN A 18 -19.73 -13.36 16.23
C GLN A 18 -20.20 -13.98 14.92
N ALA A 19 -21.40 -13.60 14.52
CA ALA A 19 -22.23 -14.28 13.52
C ALA A 19 -21.38 -14.87 12.40
N ASP A 20 -21.68 -16.10 11.99
CA ASP A 20 -21.16 -16.64 10.74
C ASP A 20 -21.60 -15.67 9.64
N LEU A 21 -20.69 -14.77 9.27
CA LEU A 21 -20.91 -13.80 8.21
C LEU A 21 -21.22 -14.59 6.94
N PRO A 22 -22.05 -14.05 6.05
CA PRO A 22 -22.28 -14.68 4.75
C PRO A 22 -20.96 -15.04 4.08
N ASP A 23 -20.94 -16.18 3.40
CA ASP A 23 -19.79 -16.59 2.60
C ASP A 23 -19.47 -15.51 1.56
N ALA A 24 -18.18 -15.27 1.36
CA ALA A 24 -17.65 -14.26 0.46
C ALA A 24 -16.80 -14.88 -0.66
N ALA A 25 -16.87 -16.20 -0.87
CA ALA A 25 -16.13 -16.89 -1.93
C ALA A 25 -16.43 -16.35 -3.34
N ASP A 26 -17.66 -15.85 -3.59
CA ASP A 26 -18.08 -15.29 -4.87
C ASP A 26 -17.81 -13.77 -5.01
N ALA A 27 -17.23 -13.13 -3.99
CA ALA A 27 -17.08 -11.68 -3.96
C ALA A 27 -16.24 -11.15 -5.13
N SER A 28 -15.17 -11.85 -5.51
CA SER A 28 -14.33 -11.47 -6.66
C SER A 28 -15.15 -11.34 -7.94
N ASP A 29 -16.00 -12.33 -8.23
CA ASP A 29 -16.83 -12.34 -9.43
C ASP A 29 -17.93 -11.28 -9.35
N TRP A 30 -18.53 -11.10 -8.17
CA TRP A 30 -19.54 -10.08 -7.95
C TRP A 30 -19.00 -8.66 -8.17
N PHE A 31 -17.81 -8.36 -7.63
CA PHE A 31 -17.15 -7.08 -7.85
C PHE A 31 -16.73 -6.90 -9.31
N ALA A 32 -16.24 -7.94 -9.98
CA ALA A 32 -15.92 -7.87 -11.41
C ALA A 32 -17.14 -7.47 -12.26
N GLY A 33 -18.35 -7.92 -11.89
CA GLY A 33 -19.60 -7.52 -12.56
C GLY A 33 -20.13 -6.14 -12.15
N ARG A 34 -19.67 -5.56 -11.03
CA ARG A 34 -20.17 -4.27 -10.51
C ARG A 34 -19.24 -3.09 -10.72
N LEU A 35 -17.94 -3.33 -10.86
CA LEU A 35 -16.97 -2.26 -11.08
C LEU A 35 -17.09 -1.76 -12.53
N PRO A 36 -17.24 -0.44 -12.75
CA PRO A 36 -17.15 0.13 -14.09
C PRO A 36 -15.81 -0.19 -14.76
N SER A 37 -15.84 -0.54 -16.04
CA SER A 37 -14.66 -1.00 -16.80
C SER A 37 -13.63 0.09 -17.06
N ASP A 38 -14.01 1.36 -16.91
CA ASP A 38 -13.16 2.54 -17.14
C ASP A 38 -12.39 2.99 -15.88
N TRP A 39 -12.62 2.36 -14.73
CA TRP A 39 -11.97 2.76 -13.49
C TRP A 39 -10.50 2.38 -13.41
N PHE A 40 -10.15 1.20 -13.92
CA PHE A 40 -8.85 0.58 -13.72
C PHE A 40 -8.26 0.08 -15.03
N ALA A 41 -6.94 0.06 -15.13
CA ALA A 41 -6.21 -0.46 -16.29
C ALA A 41 -6.32 -1.99 -16.43
N GLY A 42 -6.83 -2.68 -15.40
CA GLY A 42 -7.02 -4.12 -15.34
C GLY A 42 -8.00 -4.52 -14.23
N PRO A 43 -8.17 -5.82 -13.96
CA PRO A 43 -9.05 -6.29 -12.90
C PRO A 43 -8.58 -5.75 -11.53
N ALA A 44 -9.54 -5.41 -10.67
CA ALA A 44 -9.24 -5.05 -9.29
C ALA A 44 -8.82 -6.28 -8.49
N THR A 45 -7.80 -6.12 -7.65
CA THR A 45 -7.41 -7.11 -6.64
C THR A 45 -8.31 -6.96 -5.42
N LEU A 46 -8.83 -8.07 -4.92
CA LEU A 46 -9.59 -8.13 -3.68
C LEU A 46 -8.78 -8.85 -2.60
N GLU A 47 -8.70 -8.24 -1.42
CA GLU A 47 -8.21 -8.87 -0.20
C GLU A 47 -9.39 -8.96 0.77
N ILE A 48 -9.73 -10.18 1.21
CA ILE A 48 -10.91 -10.42 2.04
C ILE A 48 -10.45 -11.02 3.35
N ASP A 49 -10.80 -10.38 4.46
CA ASP A 49 -10.63 -10.93 5.79
C ASP A 49 -11.98 -11.20 6.46
N ARG A 50 -11.96 -11.34 7.79
CA ARG A 50 -13.16 -11.61 8.56
C ARG A 50 -14.15 -10.46 8.51
N ASP A 51 -13.70 -9.23 8.63
CA ASP A 51 -14.55 -8.05 8.88
C ASP A 51 -14.51 -7.05 7.69
N GLU A 52 -13.55 -7.18 6.78
CA GLU A 52 -13.26 -6.22 5.71
C GLU A 52 -13.06 -6.90 4.35
N ILE A 53 -13.53 -6.24 3.30
CA ILE A 53 -13.17 -6.48 1.90
C ILE A 53 -12.40 -5.25 1.42
N VAL A 54 -11.16 -5.44 0.99
CA VAL A 54 -10.33 -4.38 0.44
C VAL A 54 -10.25 -4.52 -1.08
N VAL A 55 -10.70 -3.49 -1.80
CA VAL A 55 -10.69 -3.43 -3.26
C VAL A 55 -9.59 -2.48 -3.72
N ILE A 56 -8.68 -2.98 -4.56
CA ILE A 56 -7.53 -2.23 -5.06
C ILE A 56 -7.49 -2.33 -6.57
N GLY A 57 -7.54 -1.20 -7.28
CA GLY A 57 -7.38 -1.19 -8.73
C GLY A 57 -6.19 -0.36 -9.20
N GLU A 58 -5.57 -0.77 -10.31
CA GLU A 58 -4.48 -0.02 -10.93
C GLU A 58 -5.05 1.15 -11.75
N LEU A 59 -4.60 2.38 -11.46
CA LEU A 59 -5.04 3.53 -12.23
C LEU A 59 -4.30 3.62 -13.57
N PRO A 60 -5.02 3.97 -14.66
CA PRO A 60 -4.37 4.24 -15.94
C PRO A 60 -3.48 5.49 -15.82
N ILE A 61 -2.20 5.32 -16.14
CA ILE A 61 -1.23 6.42 -16.19
C ILE A 61 -1.28 7.03 -17.59
N PRO A 62 -1.63 8.31 -17.74
CA PRO A 62 -1.61 8.96 -19.04
C PRO A 62 -0.16 9.05 -19.54
N PRO A 63 0.08 8.93 -20.86
CA PRO A 63 1.39 9.18 -21.42
C PRO A 63 1.84 10.60 -21.07
N SER A 64 3.09 10.73 -20.62
CA SER A 64 3.65 12.04 -20.30
C SER A 64 4.12 12.71 -21.60
N ASP A 65 3.46 13.79 -22.00
CA ASP A 65 3.88 14.64 -23.13
C ASP A 65 5.12 15.49 -22.83
N ALA A 66 5.79 15.28 -21.68
CA ALA A 66 7.01 16.01 -21.30
C ALA A 66 8.16 15.86 -22.30
N ALA A 67 8.12 14.87 -23.21
CA ALA A 67 9.07 14.74 -24.30
C ALA A 67 8.82 15.68 -25.51
N SER A 68 7.63 16.28 -25.64
CA SER A 68 7.26 17.12 -26.79
C SER A 68 7.36 18.63 -26.54
N ALA A 69 7.54 19.07 -25.30
CA ALA A 69 7.73 20.49 -24.99
C ALA A 69 9.23 20.87 -25.01
N ARG A 70 9.88 20.75 -26.17
CA ARG A 70 11.15 21.45 -26.38
C ARG A 70 10.82 22.95 -26.44
N PRO A 71 11.40 23.83 -25.59
CA PRO A 71 11.12 25.25 -25.67
C PRO A 71 11.61 25.75 -27.02
N THR A 72 10.70 26.13 -27.92
CA THR A 72 11.10 26.87 -29.11
C THR A 72 11.62 28.22 -28.62
N THR A 73 12.92 28.44 -28.82
CA THR A 73 13.59 29.72 -28.58
C THR A 73 12.76 30.84 -29.17
N ARG A 74 12.16 31.66 -28.30
CA ARG A 74 11.56 32.94 -28.68
C ARG A 74 12.72 33.86 -29.03
N THR A 75 12.95 34.06 -30.33
CA THR A 75 13.87 35.06 -30.87
C THR A 75 13.42 36.46 -30.41
N SER A 76 14.16 37.02 -29.46
CA SER A 76 14.05 38.42 -29.06
C SER A 76 14.54 39.30 -30.22
N LYS A 77 13.61 39.92 -30.94
CA LYS A 77 13.95 41.04 -31.83
C LYS A 77 14.16 42.29 -30.97
N THR A 78 15.41 42.59 -30.67
CA THR A 78 15.82 43.89 -30.11
C THR A 78 15.67 44.96 -31.18
N THR A 79 14.84 45.97 -30.92
CA THR A 79 14.92 47.28 -31.60
C THR A 79 14.97 48.35 -30.51
N ALA A 80 15.99 49.20 -30.62
CA ALA A 80 16.42 50.19 -29.64
C ALA A 80 15.50 51.41 -29.53
N ALA A 81 15.50 52.07 -28.36
CA ALA A 81 15.87 53.48 -28.21
C ALA A 81 15.78 53.95 -26.73
N ALA A 82 16.89 54.51 -26.25
CA ALA A 82 17.11 55.63 -25.30
C ALA A 82 16.38 55.64 -23.93
N ASP A 83 16.93 56.10 -22.81
CA ASP A 83 17.99 57.08 -22.54
C ASP A 83 18.38 57.03 -21.04
N GLY A 84 19.55 57.58 -20.69
CA GLY A 84 19.92 58.08 -19.35
C GLY A 84 20.73 57.13 -18.42
N THR A 85 22.05 57.33 -18.28
CA THR A 85 22.75 58.02 -17.14
C THR A 85 22.87 57.10 -15.91
N GLU A 86 24.02 56.74 -15.32
CA GLU A 86 25.27 57.46 -14.99
C GLU A 86 26.37 56.45 -14.56
N ALA A 87 27.65 56.86 -14.70
CA ALA A 87 28.83 56.67 -13.82
C ALA A 87 28.99 55.40 -12.93
N ALA A 88 30.18 54.83 -12.68
CA ALA A 88 31.57 55.09 -13.04
C ALA A 88 32.41 53.90 -12.51
N ALA A 89 33.64 53.75 -13.03
CA ALA A 89 34.86 53.22 -12.37
C ALA A 89 34.83 51.76 -11.82
N GLU A 90 35.82 50.89 -11.98
CA GLU A 90 37.23 50.99 -12.36
C GLU A 90 37.73 49.55 -12.65
N THR A 91 38.61 49.42 -13.64
CA THR A 91 39.91 48.72 -13.65
C THR A 91 40.07 47.45 -12.78
N GLY A 92 40.55 46.30 -13.24
CA GLY A 92 41.17 45.88 -14.49
C GLY A 92 42.09 44.67 -14.24
N SER A 93 42.40 43.92 -15.30
CA SER A 93 43.62 43.11 -15.51
C SER A 93 43.88 41.90 -14.59
N ALA A 94 44.43 40.75 -14.97
CA ALA A 94 44.72 40.04 -16.23
C ALA A 94 45.38 38.68 -15.81
N THR A 95 45.72 37.87 -16.82
CA THR A 95 46.56 36.65 -16.81
C THR A 95 45.82 35.35 -16.50
N GLY A 96 45.90 34.29 -17.31
CA GLY A 96 46.64 34.04 -18.54
C GLY A 96 46.89 32.52 -18.69
N SER A 97 46.45 31.96 -19.82
CA SER A 97 46.95 30.81 -20.60
C SER A 97 47.17 29.44 -19.92
N GLU A 98 46.47 28.37 -20.36
CA GLU A 98 46.84 27.40 -21.43
C GLU A 98 47.92 26.40 -20.98
N VAL A 99 48.03 25.13 -21.38
CA VAL A 99 47.34 24.17 -22.25
C VAL A 99 47.95 22.81 -21.86
N GLY A 100 47.23 21.71 -22.03
CA GLY A 100 47.78 20.36 -21.84
C GLY A 100 46.96 19.30 -22.57
N ASP A 101 47.29 19.16 -23.86
CA ASP A 101 46.81 18.18 -24.84
C ASP A 101 47.08 16.72 -24.42
N GLY A 102 46.26 15.77 -24.88
CA GLY A 102 46.51 14.34 -24.68
C GLY A 102 45.28 13.42 -24.78
N ASP A 103 44.81 13.18 -26.00
CA ASP A 103 44.21 11.90 -26.44
C ASP A 103 45.23 11.27 -27.43
N PRO A 104 45.31 9.95 -27.74
CA PRO A 104 44.19 8.99 -27.76
C PRO A 104 44.51 7.53 -27.37
N THR A 105 43.47 6.75 -27.03
CA THR A 105 43.22 5.44 -27.69
C THR A 105 41.90 4.80 -27.27
N ALA A 106 41.07 4.52 -28.28
CA ALA A 106 39.85 3.72 -28.21
C ALA A 106 40.13 2.24 -28.49
N VAL A 107 39.48 1.30 -27.78
CA VAL A 107 39.13 -0.05 -28.27
C VAL A 107 37.87 -0.59 -27.58
N GLY A 108 36.86 -0.95 -28.40
CA GLY A 108 35.89 -2.06 -28.22
C GLY A 108 34.74 -1.84 -27.21
N ALA A 109 33.52 -1.41 -27.59
CA ALA A 109 32.48 -2.09 -28.37
C ALA A 109 31.68 -3.18 -27.60
N ASP A 110 30.44 -2.80 -27.31
CA ASP A 110 29.20 -3.58 -27.27
C ASP A 110 29.09 -4.87 -26.46
N ALA A 111 28.49 -4.73 -25.28
CA ALA A 111 27.46 -5.66 -24.82
C ALA A 111 26.33 -4.84 -24.19
N ALA A 112 25.43 -4.35 -25.05
CA ALA A 112 24.13 -3.83 -24.65
C ALA A 112 23.31 -4.98 -24.03
N THR A 113 23.52 -5.23 -22.74
CA THR A 113 22.52 -5.91 -21.93
C THR A 113 21.31 -5.00 -21.91
N SER A 114 20.28 -5.38 -22.67
CA SER A 114 18.95 -4.80 -22.59
C SER A 114 18.43 -4.98 -21.16
N GLY A 115 18.78 -4.03 -20.29
CA GLY A 115 18.11 -3.87 -19.02
C GLY A 115 16.68 -3.51 -19.35
N THR A 116 15.75 -4.44 -19.08
CA THR A 116 14.32 -4.14 -18.96
C THR A 116 14.18 -2.79 -18.28
N ALA A 117 13.70 -1.79 -19.02
CA ALA A 117 13.49 -0.47 -18.48
C ALA A 117 12.61 -0.62 -17.24
N ARG A 118 13.16 -0.26 -16.08
CA ARG A 118 12.37 -0.10 -14.85
C ARG A 118 11.15 0.75 -15.24
N PRO A 119 9.91 0.35 -14.90
CA PRO A 119 8.75 1.17 -15.23
C PRO A 119 9.06 2.60 -14.78
N ALA A 120 8.94 3.55 -15.72
CA ALA A 120 9.32 4.93 -15.48
C ALA A 120 8.62 5.42 -14.20
N ASP A 121 9.41 5.88 -13.23
CA ASP A 121 8.89 6.36 -11.96
C ASP A 121 7.87 7.48 -12.23
N VAL A 122 6.62 7.26 -11.84
CA VAL A 122 5.53 8.19 -12.14
C VAL A 122 5.76 9.44 -11.27
N PRO A 123 5.88 10.65 -11.87
CA PRO A 123 6.12 11.84 -11.08
C PRO A 123 5.08 12.02 -9.97
N ARG A 124 5.53 12.36 -8.75
CA ARG A 124 4.67 12.49 -7.57
C ARG A 124 3.44 13.37 -7.82
N ALA A 125 3.61 14.49 -8.53
CA ALA A 125 2.50 15.39 -8.87
C ALA A 125 1.45 14.72 -9.80
N THR A 126 1.90 13.93 -10.78
CA THR A 126 1.02 13.14 -11.65
C THR A 126 0.23 12.13 -10.83
N ARG A 127 0.92 11.40 -9.94
CA ARG A 127 0.30 10.42 -9.04
C ARG A 127 -0.74 11.07 -8.14
N ASP A 128 -0.38 12.15 -7.44
CA ASP A 128 -1.29 12.87 -6.55
C ASP A 128 -2.54 13.34 -7.30
N GLY A 129 -2.37 13.88 -8.52
CA GLY A 129 -3.48 14.33 -9.38
C GLY A 129 -4.39 13.18 -9.84
N LEU A 130 -3.83 12.05 -10.28
CA LEU A 130 -4.60 10.87 -10.69
C LEU A 130 -5.44 10.31 -9.53
N VAL A 131 -4.81 10.19 -8.36
CA VAL A 131 -5.42 9.63 -7.14
C VAL A 131 -6.53 10.56 -6.64
N ALA A 132 -6.29 11.87 -6.59
CA ALA A 132 -7.30 12.85 -6.18
C ALA A 132 -8.51 12.84 -7.14
N ARG A 133 -8.26 12.95 -8.46
CA ARG A 133 -9.31 12.91 -9.48
C ARG A 133 -10.15 11.65 -9.36
N PHE A 134 -9.51 10.47 -9.30
CA PHE A 134 -10.23 9.21 -9.16
C PHE A 134 -11.05 9.17 -7.88
N ARG A 135 -10.43 9.53 -6.74
CA ARG A 135 -11.09 9.48 -5.43
C ARG A 135 -12.35 10.32 -5.40
N GLU A 136 -12.32 11.52 -5.97
CA GLU A 136 -13.44 12.46 -6.00
C GLU A 136 -14.53 12.02 -6.96
N THR A 137 -14.17 11.75 -8.22
CA THR A 137 -15.14 11.43 -9.29
C THR A 137 -15.87 10.11 -9.06
N THR A 138 -15.21 9.12 -8.46
CA THR A 138 -15.82 7.79 -8.24
C THR A 138 -16.51 7.63 -6.89
N ARG A 139 -16.41 8.63 -5.99
CA ARG A 139 -16.89 8.51 -4.60
C ARG A 139 -18.35 8.02 -4.49
N PRO A 140 -19.34 8.59 -5.21
CA PRO A 140 -20.74 8.17 -5.06
C PRO A 140 -20.95 6.70 -5.44
N ALA A 141 -20.40 6.28 -6.58
CA ALA A 141 -20.49 4.91 -7.06
C ALA A 141 -19.76 3.92 -6.13
N ARG A 142 -18.57 4.27 -5.64
CA ARG A 142 -17.85 3.44 -4.66
C ARG A 142 -18.63 3.27 -3.36
N MET A 143 -19.30 4.32 -2.87
CA MET A 143 -20.15 4.24 -1.69
C MET A 143 -21.36 3.33 -1.92
N GLN A 144 -21.99 3.42 -3.10
CA GLN A 144 -23.10 2.55 -3.44
C GLN A 144 -22.67 1.08 -3.51
N ILE A 145 -21.60 0.77 -4.25
CA ILE A 145 -21.07 -0.59 -4.36
C ILE A 145 -20.68 -1.13 -2.97
N ALA A 146 -20.04 -0.31 -2.14
CA ALA A 146 -19.68 -0.68 -0.77
C ALA A 146 -20.90 -1.02 0.09
N ALA A 147 -21.98 -0.23 0.01
CA ALA A 147 -23.21 -0.51 0.75
C ALA A 147 -23.89 -1.80 0.30
N GLU A 148 -23.92 -2.06 -1.01
CA GLU A 148 -24.47 -3.30 -1.57
C GLU A 148 -23.63 -4.53 -1.16
N ALA A 149 -22.30 -4.42 -1.24
CA ALA A 149 -21.38 -5.46 -0.80
C ALA A 149 -21.51 -5.72 0.71
N GLN A 150 -21.60 -4.66 1.52
CA GLN A 150 -21.77 -4.79 2.97
C GLN A 150 -23.11 -5.45 3.32
N HIS A 151 -24.18 -5.14 2.60
CA HIS A 151 -25.46 -5.81 2.77
C HIS A 151 -25.38 -7.30 2.41
N ARG A 152 -24.66 -7.65 1.34
CA ARG A 152 -24.52 -9.02 0.85
C ARG A 152 -23.59 -9.88 1.72
N TYR A 153 -22.43 -9.35 2.08
CA TYR A 153 -21.32 -10.09 2.69
C TYR A 153 -21.14 -9.82 4.18
N GLY A 154 -21.86 -8.83 4.73
CA GLY A 154 -21.73 -8.41 6.13
C GLY A 154 -20.37 -7.80 6.50
N ARG A 155 -19.50 -7.56 5.50
CA ARG A 155 -18.15 -7.00 5.68
C ARG A 155 -18.12 -5.56 5.23
N THR A 156 -17.33 -4.74 5.91
CA THR A 156 -17.13 -3.36 5.47
C THR A 156 -16.19 -3.33 4.26
N VAL A 157 -16.41 -2.39 3.33
CA VAL A 157 -15.55 -2.28 2.14
C VAL A 157 -14.60 -1.11 2.27
N SER A 158 -13.32 -1.38 2.04
CA SER A 158 -12.29 -0.36 1.87
C SER A 158 -11.79 -0.28 0.45
N TRP A 159 -11.46 0.95 0.04
CA TRP A 159 -11.04 1.25 -1.32
C TRP A 159 -9.61 1.74 -1.35
N GLY A 160 -8.85 1.25 -2.31
CA GLY A 160 -7.53 1.75 -2.64
C GLY A 160 -7.27 1.72 -4.13
N VAL A 161 -6.15 2.33 -4.50
CA VAL A 161 -5.63 2.35 -5.85
C VAL A 161 -4.14 2.06 -5.85
N ARG A 162 -3.63 1.56 -6.97
CA ARG A 162 -2.20 1.44 -7.25
C ARG A 162 -1.80 2.37 -8.39
N VAL A 163 -0.69 3.08 -8.22
CA VAL A 163 -0.04 3.87 -9.28
C VAL A 163 1.43 3.48 -9.30
N GLY A 164 1.87 2.78 -10.36
CA GLY A 164 3.18 2.12 -10.36
C GLY A 164 3.25 1.06 -9.27
N ASP A 165 4.26 1.17 -8.40
CA ASP A 165 4.47 0.26 -7.26
C ASP A 165 3.80 0.73 -5.96
N GLU A 166 3.19 1.91 -5.95
CA GLU A 166 2.64 2.51 -4.74
C GLU A 166 1.14 2.24 -4.58
N ARG A 167 0.77 1.63 -3.44
CA ARG A 167 -0.62 1.42 -3.02
C ARG A 167 -1.07 2.58 -2.14
N ILE A 168 -2.17 3.21 -2.49
CA ILE A 168 -2.76 4.34 -1.77
C ILE A 168 -4.20 3.99 -1.41
N MET A 169 -4.50 3.98 -0.11
CA MET A 169 -5.81 3.65 0.43
C MET A 169 -6.62 4.91 0.71
N PHE A 170 -7.92 4.87 0.40
CA PHE A 170 -8.85 5.97 0.64
C PHE A 170 -9.59 5.86 1.97
N THR A 171 -9.89 4.63 2.35
CA THR A 171 -10.58 4.25 3.58
C THR A 171 -9.89 3.02 4.14
N HIS A 172 -9.85 2.94 5.47
CA HIS A 172 -9.41 1.76 6.21
C HIS A 172 -10.42 1.51 7.31
N VAL A 173 -10.74 0.26 7.58
CA VAL A 173 -11.53 -0.13 8.74
C VAL A 173 -10.58 -0.33 9.92
N ALA A 174 -10.82 0.40 11.00
CA ALA A 174 -10.23 0.09 12.29
C ALA A 174 -11.28 -0.68 13.11
N ALA A 175 -11.28 -2.01 13.01
CA ALA A 175 -12.18 -2.84 13.81
C ALA A 175 -11.58 -3.09 15.21
N PRO A 176 -12.36 -2.94 16.30
CA PRO A 176 -11.88 -3.24 17.63
C PRO A 176 -11.73 -4.76 17.81
N VAL A 177 -10.51 -5.20 18.17
CA VAL A 177 -10.26 -6.61 18.54
C VAL A 177 -10.30 -6.75 20.06
N MET A 178 -11.30 -7.45 20.59
CA MET A 178 -11.44 -7.66 22.04
C MET A 178 -10.70 -8.92 22.51
N THR A 179 -9.52 -8.72 23.10
CA THR A 179 -8.72 -9.81 23.68
C THR A 179 -8.89 -9.87 25.19
N ARG A 180 -9.23 -11.06 25.72
CA ARG A 180 -9.21 -11.30 27.18
C ARG A 180 -7.78 -11.56 27.65
N LEU A 181 -7.08 -10.52 28.09
CA LEU A 181 -5.74 -10.62 28.66
C LEU A 181 -5.79 -11.00 30.14
N ARG A 182 -4.90 -11.90 30.60
CA ARG A 182 -4.75 -12.22 32.02
C ARG A 182 -3.84 -11.17 32.67
N GLN A 183 -3.63 -11.32 33.98
CA GLN A 183 -2.87 -10.34 34.75
C GLN A 183 -1.41 -10.18 34.28
N PRO A 184 -0.65 -11.25 33.95
CA PRO A 184 0.72 -11.11 33.47
C PRO A 184 0.83 -10.28 32.19
N GLU A 185 -0.06 -10.50 31.21
CA GLU A 185 -0.04 -9.77 29.94
C GLU A 185 -0.43 -8.30 30.17
N ARG A 186 -1.38 -8.02 31.08
CA ARG A 186 -1.73 -6.64 31.44
C ARG A 186 -0.56 -5.89 32.09
N LYS A 187 0.29 -6.55 32.89
CA LYS A 187 1.50 -5.92 33.48
C LYS A 187 2.51 -5.50 32.42
N VAL A 188 2.65 -6.27 31.33
CA VAL A 188 3.50 -5.88 30.19
C VAL A 188 2.97 -4.60 29.54
N LEU A 189 1.66 -4.52 29.32
CA LEU A 189 1.05 -3.31 28.76
C LEU A 189 1.20 -2.10 29.70
N ASP A 190 1.05 -2.29 31.01
CA ASP A 190 1.28 -1.24 32.00
C ASP A 190 2.70 -0.70 31.94
N THR A 191 3.69 -1.60 31.80
CA THR A 191 5.10 -1.21 31.69
C THR A 191 5.36 -0.34 30.45
N LEU A 192 4.71 -0.64 29.31
CA LEU A 192 4.82 0.18 28.09
C LEU A 192 4.21 1.57 28.25
N VAL A 193 3.11 1.67 29.00
CA VAL A 193 2.47 2.96 29.30
C VAL A 193 3.34 3.76 30.27
N ASP A 194 3.82 3.12 31.35
CA ASP A 194 4.66 3.76 32.37
C ASP A 194 6.00 4.24 31.79
N ALA A 195 6.56 3.51 30.82
CA ALA A 195 7.77 3.91 30.08
C ALA A 195 7.53 5.01 29.03
N GLY A 196 6.28 5.47 28.84
CA GLY A 196 5.92 6.50 27.85
C GLY A 196 5.93 6.03 26.40
N VAL A 197 6.05 4.73 26.14
CA VAL A 197 6.01 4.15 24.78
C VAL A 197 4.60 4.24 24.19
N ALA A 198 3.57 4.22 25.04
CA ALA A 198 2.17 4.26 24.62
C ALA A 198 1.33 5.17 25.52
N ARG A 199 0.28 5.77 24.96
CA ARG A 199 -0.61 6.70 25.70
C ARG A 199 -1.72 6.00 26.48
N SER A 200 -1.96 4.73 26.21
CA SER A 200 -2.97 3.90 26.88
C SER A 200 -2.65 2.41 26.69
N ARG A 201 -3.30 1.52 27.46
CA ARG A 201 -3.17 0.07 27.28
C ARG A 201 -3.58 -0.40 25.88
N SER A 202 -4.59 0.22 25.28
CA SER A 202 -5.03 -0.11 23.92
C SER A 202 -4.01 0.33 22.87
N ASP A 203 -3.39 1.50 23.07
CA ASP A 203 -2.28 2.00 22.23
C ASP A 203 -1.03 1.12 22.38
N ALA A 204 -0.76 0.64 23.61
CA ALA A 204 0.32 -0.31 23.90
C ALA A 204 0.09 -1.65 23.19
N LEU A 205 -1.14 -2.17 23.18
CA LEU A 205 -1.48 -3.39 22.46
C LEU A 205 -1.36 -3.20 20.93
N ALA A 206 -1.77 -2.05 20.40
CA ALA A 206 -1.56 -1.73 18.99
C ALA A 206 -0.07 -1.67 18.64
N TRP A 207 0.77 -1.14 19.55
CA TRP A 207 2.21 -1.10 19.38
C TRP A 207 2.83 -2.50 19.37
N THR A 208 2.45 -3.39 20.29
CA THR A 208 2.99 -4.77 20.31
C THR A 208 2.61 -5.55 19.06
N VAL A 209 1.41 -5.36 18.52
CA VAL A 209 0.99 -5.96 17.24
C VAL A 209 1.83 -5.44 16.08
N LYS A 210 2.09 -4.13 16.02
CA LYS A 210 2.96 -3.53 14.99
C LYS A 210 4.39 -4.07 15.08
N LEU A 211 4.94 -4.18 16.28
CA LEU A 211 6.27 -4.73 16.51
C LEU A 211 6.33 -6.21 16.08
N ALA A 212 5.35 -7.02 16.46
CA ALA A 212 5.26 -8.40 16.01
C ALA A 212 5.18 -8.49 14.48
N GLY A 213 4.42 -7.58 13.84
CA GLY A 213 4.31 -7.48 12.38
C GLY A 213 5.66 -7.23 11.68
N GLN A 214 6.57 -6.46 12.28
CA GLN A 214 7.90 -6.20 11.72
C GLN A 214 8.77 -7.47 11.63
N HIS A 215 8.52 -8.44 12.49
CA HIS A 215 9.25 -9.72 12.52
C HIS A 215 8.44 -10.89 11.96
N ALA A 216 7.15 -10.69 11.71
CA ALA A 216 6.22 -11.75 11.33
C ALA A 216 6.63 -12.45 10.03
N GLU A 217 7.09 -11.72 9.00
CA GLU A 217 7.48 -12.33 7.73
C GLU A 217 8.64 -13.31 7.87
N ALA A 218 9.65 -12.97 8.68
CA ALA A 218 10.78 -13.85 8.94
C ALA A 218 10.31 -15.13 9.67
N TRP A 219 9.53 -14.98 10.74
CA TRP A 219 9.01 -16.13 11.50
C TRP A 219 8.05 -17.00 10.68
N LEU A 220 7.21 -16.40 9.83
CA LEU A 220 6.30 -17.12 8.95
C LEU A 220 7.06 -17.85 7.84
N ALA A 221 8.14 -17.29 7.32
CA ALA A 221 8.99 -17.97 6.34
C ALA A 221 9.63 -19.22 6.94
N GLU A 222 10.16 -19.13 8.15
CA GLU A 222 10.71 -20.26 8.90
C GLU A 222 9.64 -21.33 9.18
N LEU A 223 8.45 -20.93 9.66
CA LEU A 223 7.34 -21.85 9.91
C LEU A 223 6.90 -22.58 8.63
N ARG A 224 6.75 -21.86 7.51
CA ARG A 224 6.40 -22.47 6.22
C ARG A 224 7.48 -23.44 5.75
N ALA A 225 8.76 -23.13 5.98
CA ALA A 225 9.86 -24.03 5.67
C ALA A 225 9.82 -25.31 6.52
N ALA A 226 9.58 -25.17 7.82
CA ALA A 226 9.42 -26.30 8.73
C ALA A 226 8.24 -27.19 8.34
N MET A 227 7.09 -26.59 8.00
CA MET A 227 5.91 -27.33 7.54
C MET A 227 6.16 -28.08 6.23
N ARG A 228 6.84 -27.47 5.25
CA ARG A 228 7.28 -28.19 4.02
C ARG A 228 8.14 -29.40 4.35
N LYS A 229 9.06 -29.28 5.30
CA LYS A 229 9.91 -30.40 5.74
C LYS A 229 9.09 -31.54 6.35
N VAL A 230 8.07 -31.22 7.14
CA VAL A 230 7.14 -32.21 7.70
C VAL A 230 6.37 -32.93 6.60
N ASP A 231 5.91 -32.20 5.57
CA ASP A 231 5.18 -32.79 4.45
C ASP A 231 6.07 -33.69 3.57
N GLU A 232 7.34 -33.30 3.33
CA GLU A 232 8.35 -34.16 2.68
C GLU A 232 8.52 -35.48 3.43
N LEU A 233 8.73 -35.43 4.76
CA LEU A 233 8.90 -36.63 5.58
C LEU A 233 7.65 -37.53 5.58
N ARG A 234 6.45 -36.94 5.50
CA ARG A 234 5.20 -37.70 5.34
C ARG A 234 5.12 -38.38 3.99
N ALA A 235 5.56 -37.71 2.92
CA ALA A 235 5.61 -38.29 1.57
C ALA A 235 6.67 -39.39 1.42
N GLU A 236 7.71 -39.35 2.25
CA GLU A 236 8.73 -40.39 2.41
C GLU A 236 8.31 -41.53 3.36
N GLY A 237 7.09 -41.48 3.91
CA GLY A 237 6.55 -42.52 4.78
C GLY A 237 6.59 -43.92 4.14
N PRO A 238 6.54 -45.00 4.95
CA PRO A 238 6.88 -46.35 4.52
C PRO A 238 6.08 -46.76 3.27
N ARG A 239 6.79 -47.03 2.17
CA ARG A 239 6.18 -47.50 0.91
C ARG A 239 5.86 -49.00 0.92
N ASP A 240 6.16 -49.67 2.03
CA ASP A 240 5.99 -51.11 2.20
C ASP A 240 5.10 -51.40 3.42
N LEU A 241 3.79 -51.24 3.26
CA LEU A 241 2.73 -51.89 4.05
C LEU A 241 1.60 -52.32 3.12
#